data_AF-A0A2V9U6K2-F1
#
_entry.id   AF-A0A2V9U6K2-F1
#
_cell.length_a   1.000
_cell.length_b   1.000
_cell.length_c   1.000
_cell.angle_alpha   90.00
_cell.angle_beta   90.00
_cell.angle_gamma   90.00
#
_symmetry.space_group_name_H-M   'P 1'
#
loop_
_entity.id
_entity.type
_entity.pdbx_description
1 polymer ?
#
loop_
_entity_poly.entity_id
_entity_poly.type
_entity_poly.pdbx_seq_one_letter_code
_entity_poly.pdbx_strand_id
1 'polypeptide(L)'
;MFRPVPVALTARSPFHIARAFSQATGLPPHAYLESLRMRRARELLRSGISVVETALAVGYPDQSHFTHRFRRHTGFTPGQYRTVVM
;
A
#
# COMPACT_ATOMS: atom_id res chain seq x y z
N MET A 1 -17.08 5.49 -0.61
CA MET A 1 -17.78 5.21 0.65
C MET A 1 -16.74 4.84 1.72
N PHE A 2 -16.22 5.84 2.45
CA PHE A 2 -15.32 5.63 3.58
C PHE A 2 -16.16 5.19 4.77
N ARG A 3 -16.01 3.94 5.23
CA ARG A 3 -16.66 3.49 6.46
C ARG A 3 -15.90 4.07 7.66
N PRO A 4 -16.58 4.71 8.63
CA PRO A 4 -15.92 5.28 9.78
C PRO A 4 -15.28 4.18 10.62
N VAL A 5 -14.03 4.41 11.03
CA VAL A 5 -13.33 3.56 12.01
C VAL A 5 -14.05 3.77 13.36
N PRO A 6 -14.61 2.73 14.01
CA PRO A 6 -15.35 2.90 15.25
C PRO A 6 -14.46 3.52 16.35
N VAL A 7 -15.01 4.50 17.06
CA VAL A 7 -14.33 5.37 18.06
C VAL A 7 -13.90 4.65 19.35
N ALA A 8 -13.67 3.34 19.31
CA ALA A 8 -13.13 2.55 20.43
C ALA A 8 -11.58 2.65 20.53
N LEU A 9 -11.00 3.81 20.20
CA LEU A 9 -9.56 4.05 20.24
C LEU A 9 -9.05 4.43 21.64
N THR A 10 -9.94 4.56 22.62
CA THR A 10 -9.55 4.87 24.00
C THR A 10 -9.25 3.57 24.77
N ALA A 11 -7.95 3.34 24.96
CA ALA A 11 -7.31 2.32 25.81
C ALA A 11 -7.17 0.89 25.24
N ARG A 12 -5.95 0.56 24.80
CA ARG A 12 -5.08 -0.55 25.26
C ARG A 12 -4.04 -0.87 24.19
N SER A 13 -2.83 -1.25 24.63
CA SER A 13 -1.64 -1.75 23.90
C SER A 13 -1.73 -1.90 22.36
N PRO A 14 -0.67 -1.58 21.57
CA PRO A 14 -0.63 -1.73 20.11
C PRO A 14 -1.23 -3.04 19.55
N PHE A 15 -1.14 -4.14 20.29
CA PHE A 15 -1.75 -5.43 19.96
C PHE A 15 -3.28 -5.41 19.93
N HIS A 16 -3.94 -4.73 20.86
CA HIS A 16 -5.40 -4.60 20.87
C HIS A 16 -5.87 -3.77 19.67
N ILE A 17 -5.18 -2.67 19.37
CA ILE A 17 -5.47 -1.84 18.19
C ILE A 17 -5.30 -2.66 16.90
N ALA A 18 -4.19 -3.38 16.76
CA ALA A 18 -3.95 -4.22 15.59
C ALA A 18 -4.99 -5.33 15.43
N ARG A 19 -5.41 -5.96 16.54
CA ARG A 19 -6.46 -6.99 16.53
C ARG A 19 -7.81 -6.40 16.14
N ALA A 20 -8.24 -5.30 16.77
CA ALA A 20 -9.50 -4.63 16.45
C ALA A 20 -9.54 -4.18 14.99
N PHE A 21 -8.43 -3.62 14.48
CA PHE A 21 -8.29 -3.26 13.08
C PHE A 21 -8.43 -4.49 12.16
N SER A 22 -7.76 -5.59 12.49
CA SER A 22 -7.81 -6.81 11.69
C SER A 22 -9.21 -7.42 11.69
N GLN A 23 -9.92 -7.40 12.81
CA GLN A 23 -11.32 -7.82 12.90
C GLN A 23 -12.25 -6.95 12.05
N ALA A 24 -12.00 -5.64 11.99
CA ALA A 24 -12.82 -4.70 11.22
C ALA A 24 -12.54 -4.75 9.70
N THR A 25 -11.30 -5.03 9.29
CA THR A 25 -10.86 -4.92 7.88
C THR A 25 -10.58 -6.27 7.21
N GLY A 26 -10.49 -7.35 7.99
CA GLY A 26 -10.06 -8.67 7.53
C GLY A 26 -8.55 -8.78 7.29
N LEU A 27 -7.77 -7.70 7.47
CA LEU A 27 -6.34 -7.66 7.18
C LEU A 27 -5.54 -7.07 8.35
N PRO A 28 -4.35 -7.61 8.65
CA PRO A 28 -3.41 -6.95 9.54
C PRO A 28 -3.10 -5.51 9.08
N PRO A 29 -2.86 -4.56 10.00
CA PRO A 29 -2.60 -3.16 9.64
C PRO A 29 -1.49 -2.98 8.59
N HIS A 30 -0.39 -3.72 8.72
CA HIS A 30 0.73 -3.63 7.78
C HIS A 30 0.34 -4.09 6.36
N ALA A 31 -0.44 -5.17 6.25
CA ALA A 31 -0.89 -5.73 4.98
C ALA A 31 -1.92 -4.80 4.31
N TYR A 32 -2.77 -4.17 5.12
CA TYR A 32 -3.70 -3.14 4.63
C TYR A 32 -2.96 -1.91 4.12
N LEU A 33 -1.98 -1.39 4.88
CA LEU A 33 -1.19 -0.25 4.43
C LEU A 33 -0.43 -0.56 3.14
N GLU A 34 0.13 -1.76 3.02
CA GLU A 34 0.81 -2.19 1.81
C GLU A 34 -0.15 -2.24 0.61
N SER A 35 -1.35 -2.80 0.76
CA SER A 35 -2.33 -2.83 -0.35
C SER A 35 -2.76 -1.42 -0.79
N LEU A 36 -2.90 -0.49 0.16
CA LEU A 36 -3.16 0.92 -0.14
C LEU A 36 -2.02 1.56 -0.92
N ARG A 37 -0.76 1.35 -0.49
CA ARG A 37 0.43 1.85 -1.20
C ARG A 37 0.51 1.29 -2.62
N MET A 38 0.26 -0.02 -2.80
CA MET A 38 0.32 -0.66 -4.11
C MET A 38 -0.81 -0.20 -5.04
N ARG A 39 -2.02 0.03 -4.51
CA ARG A 39 -3.10 0.65 -5.28
C ARG A 39 -2.70 2.05 -5.75
N ARG A 40 -2.19 2.89 -4.85
CA ARG A 40 -1.75 4.25 -5.21
C ARG A 40 -0.59 4.23 -6.21
N ALA A 41 0.36 3.33 -6.05
CA ALA A 41 1.48 3.16 -6.97
C ALA A 41 1.01 2.83 -8.40
N ARG A 42 0.03 1.92 -8.53
CA ARG A 42 -0.57 1.58 -9.84
C ARG A 42 -1.22 2.78 -10.50
N GLU A 43 -1.92 3.62 -9.74
CA GLU A 43 -2.53 4.86 -10.25
C GLU A 43 -1.47 5.83 -10.79
N LEU A 44 -0.39 6.06 -10.01
CA LEU A 44 0.69 6.98 -10.37
C LEU A 44 1.47 6.51 -11.61
N LEU A 45 1.77 5.21 -11.68
CA LEU A 45 2.46 4.63 -12.85
C LEU A 45 1.59 4.75 -14.11
N ARG A 46 0.26 4.57 -13.99
CA ARG A 46 -0.68 4.74 -15.10
C ARG A 46 -0.83 6.19 -15.54
N SER A 47 -0.65 7.15 -14.64
CA SER A 47 -0.60 8.57 -15.00
C SER A 47 0.76 9.01 -15.54
N GLY A 48 1.68 8.09 -15.81
CA GLY A 48 2.96 8.37 -16.44
C GLY A 48 4.08 8.84 -15.49
N ILE A 49 3.84 8.86 -14.18
CA ILE A 49 4.87 9.24 -13.19
C ILE A 49 6.02 8.24 -13.23
N SER A 50 7.25 8.73 -13.04
CA SER A 50 8.42 7.86 -13.06
C SER A 50 8.38 6.85 -11.91
N VAL A 51 9.11 5.74 -12.08
CA VAL A 51 9.17 4.67 -11.06
C VAL A 51 9.79 5.20 -9.76
N VAL A 52 10.80 6.07 -9.86
CA VAL A 52 11.50 6.68 -8.71
C VAL A 52 10.54 7.59 -7.94
N GLU A 53 9.87 8.53 -8.62
CA GLU A 53 8.92 9.44 -7.98
C GLU A 53 7.74 8.70 -7.38
N THR A 54 7.26 7.65 -8.05
CA THR A 54 6.20 6.79 -7.51
C THR A 54 6.64 6.11 -6.22
N ALA A 55 7.88 5.59 -6.15
CA ALA A 55 8.41 4.94 -4.95
C ALA A 55 8.41 5.91 -3.76
N LEU A 56 8.92 7.12 -3.96
CA LEU A 56 8.96 8.17 -2.94
C LEU A 56 7.54 8.59 -2.52
N ALA A 57 6.65 8.81 -3.48
CA ALA A 57 5.28 9.26 -3.23
C ALA A 57 4.44 8.26 -2.43
N VAL A 58 4.71 6.95 -2.55
CA VAL A 58 4.01 5.91 -1.78
C VAL A 58 4.77 5.47 -0.51
N GLY A 59 5.83 6.20 -0.15
CA GLY A 59 6.53 6.08 1.12
C GLY A 59 7.60 4.98 1.16
N TYR A 60 8.22 4.66 0.03
CA TYR A 60 9.46 3.88 -0.01
C TYR A 60 10.67 4.80 -0.08
N PRO A 61 11.75 4.48 0.65
CA PRO A 61 12.96 5.30 0.67
C PRO A 61 13.75 5.23 -0.64
N ASP A 62 13.61 4.11 -1.37
CA ASP A 62 14.34 3.86 -2.60
C ASP A 62 13.53 3.01 -3.60
N GLN A 63 13.93 3.10 -4.87
CA GLN A 63 13.30 2.39 -5.98
C GLN A 63 13.46 0.86 -5.89
N SER A 64 14.58 0.36 -5.39
CA SER A 64 14.88 -1.08 -5.37
C SER A 64 13.95 -1.81 -4.41
N HIS A 65 13.76 -1.27 -3.21
CA HIS A 65 12.82 -1.80 -2.23
C HIS A 65 11.39 -1.73 -2.77
N PHE A 66 10.98 -0.60 -3.34
CA PHE A 66 9.67 -0.46 -3.97
C PHE A 66 9.47 -1.50 -5.08
N THR A 67 10.44 -1.67 -5.97
CA THR A 67 10.36 -2.61 -7.10
C THR A 67 10.17 -4.05 -6.62
N HIS A 68 10.88 -4.46 -5.58
CA HIS A 68 10.73 -5.78 -4.99
C HIS A 68 9.33 -6.00 -4.42
N ARG A 69 8.81 -5.04 -3.63
CA ARG A 69 7.45 -5.13 -3.06
C ARG A 69 6.37 -5.08 -4.12
N PHE A 70 6.52 -4.20 -5.11
CA PHE A 70 5.56 -4.05 -6.20
C PHE A 70 5.47 -5.33 -7.04
N ARG A 71 6.61 -5.96 -7.36
CA ARG A 71 6.62 -7.24 -8.06
C ARG A 71 5.99 -8.36 -7.24
N ARG A 72 6.27 -8.41 -5.93
CA ARG A 72 5.63 -9.39 -5.03
C ARG A 72 4.10 -9.23 -4.99
N HIS A 73 3.60 -8.00 -5.11
CA HIS A 73 2.16 -7.72 -5.03
C HIS A 73 1.44 -7.84 -6.38
N THR A 74 2.09 -7.52 -7.49
CA THR A 74 1.44 -7.41 -8.82
C THR A 74 1.91 -8.46 -9.83
N GLY A 75 3.00 -9.17 -9.55
CA GLY A 75 3.64 -10.09 -10.50
C GLY A 75 4.60 -9.42 -11.49
N PHE A 76 4.53 -8.09 -11.64
CA PHE A 76 5.34 -7.33 -12.61
C PHE A 76 6.25 -6.34 -11.91
N THR A 77 7.41 -6.04 -12.50
CA THR A 77 8.16 -4.85 -12.06
C THR A 77 7.39 -3.58 -12.41
N PRO A 78 7.58 -2.45 -11.71
CA PRO A 78 6.94 -1.19 -12.05
C PRO A 78 7.19 -0.75 -13.50
N GLY A 79 8.39 -1.01 -14.04
CA GLY A 79 8.73 -0.72 -15.42
C GLY A 79 7.91 -1.57 -16.41
N GLN A 80 7.84 -2.88 -16.19
CA GLN A 80 7.00 -3.78 -16.99
C GLN A 80 5.52 -3.41 -16.89
N TYR A 81 5.05 -3.06 -15.69
CA TYR A 81 3.66 -2.68 -15.46
C TYR A 81 3.27 -1.42 -16.25
N ARG A 82 4.18 -0.46 -16.43
CA ARG A 82 3.95 0.71 -17.28
C ARG A 82 3.77 0.30 -18.75
N THR A 83 4.58 -0.62 -19.26
CA THR A 83 4.51 -1.07 -20.66
C THR A 83 3.28 -1.95 -20.95
N VAL A 84 2.78 -2.69 -19.96
CA VAL A 84 1.60 -3.57 -20.14
C VAL A 84 0.29 -2.80 -20.04
N VAL A 85 0.26 -1.70 -19.27
CA VAL A 85 -0.97 -0.97 -18.93
C VAL A 85 -1.09 0.39 -19.63
N MET A 86 0.01 0.96 -20.15
CA MET A 86 0.01 2.07 -21.10
C MET A 86 0.09 1.53 -22.52
#